data_AF-A0A925B9W0-F1
#
_entry.id   AF-A0A925B9W0-F1
#
_cell.length_a   1.000
_cell.length_b   1.000
_cell.length_c   1.000
_cell.angle_alpha   90.00
_cell.angle_beta   90.00
_cell.angle_gamma   90.00
#
_symmetry.space_group_name_H-M   'P 1'
#
loop_
_entity.id
_entity.type
_entity.pdbx_description
1 polymer ?
#
loop_
_entity_poly.entity_id
_entity_poly.type
_entity_poly.pdbx_seq_one_letter_code
_entity_poly.pdbx_strand_id
1 'polypeptide(L)'
;MTIKSSAASVAAFALALTLSAGAVHAQATTKPKTTVAMTFAKAGASWQSIVADRKALGDVIRAGKLSEAHELAFSIRDAAVTLPYKSGALSPAKKIALGKQVALVATIAESIDRYGDAGNASKTKAEYARLKKALSGIEALYPANALPASGEKPMSAADKALFLTPGGIYTKADIEANGNASAYRKYASVATSHDAQVKTGDLVCPISETKPNPQLTWVIGGKKYQFCCPPCIAEFVQKAKTNPDSIKSPEAYVKR
;
A
#
# COMPACT_ATOMS: atom_id res chain seq x y z
N MET A 1 25.46 -33.65 -76.50
CA MET A 1 24.16 -33.77 -75.81
C MET A 1 24.43 -34.49 -74.50
N THR A 2 24.21 -33.81 -73.36
CA THR A 2 23.91 -34.40 -72.05
C THR A 2 25.05 -35.08 -71.23
N ILE A 3 25.52 -34.31 -70.24
CA ILE A 3 25.74 -34.62 -68.80
C ILE A 3 26.97 -35.43 -68.33
N LYS A 4 27.78 -34.71 -67.53
CA LYS A 4 28.46 -35.00 -66.24
C LYS A 4 28.79 -36.46 -65.89
N SER A 5 29.99 -36.70 -65.39
CA SER A 5 30.33 -36.56 -63.96
C SER A 5 31.76 -36.98 -63.65
N SER A 6 32.29 -36.34 -62.62
CA SER A 6 33.64 -36.49 -62.06
C SER A 6 33.81 -37.75 -61.20
N ALA A 7 35.04 -38.28 -61.19
CA ALA A 7 35.69 -39.05 -60.13
C ALA A 7 37.19 -39.10 -60.48
N ALA A 8 38.17 -39.23 -59.61
CA ALA A 8 38.39 -39.06 -58.17
C ALA A 8 39.93 -39.07 -58.06
N SER A 9 40.55 -38.37 -57.12
CA SER A 9 41.91 -38.78 -56.73
C SER A 9 42.22 -38.50 -55.26
N VAL A 10 42.93 -39.49 -54.75
CA VAL A 10 43.22 -39.86 -53.37
C VAL A 10 44.15 -38.85 -52.68
N ALA A 11 43.89 -38.58 -51.40
CA ALA A 11 44.95 -38.25 -50.46
C ALA A 11 44.67 -38.94 -49.12
N ALA A 12 45.58 -39.85 -48.78
CA ALA A 12 45.65 -40.50 -47.49
C ALA A 12 46.06 -39.48 -46.42
N PHE A 13 45.43 -39.53 -45.24
CA PHE A 13 46.06 -39.01 -44.03
C PHE A 13 45.79 -39.93 -42.84
N ALA A 14 46.89 -40.15 -42.12
CA ALA A 14 47.05 -41.15 -41.10
C ALA A 14 46.33 -40.83 -39.79
N LEU A 15 46.03 -41.93 -39.12
CA LEU A 15 45.46 -42.14 -37.81
C LEU A 15 46.16 -41.31 -36.71
N ALA A 16 45.38 -40.52 -35.97
CA ALA A 16 45.74 -40.08 -34.61
C ALA A 16 44.55 -40.38 -33.70
N LEU A 17 44.64 -41.50 -32.98
CA LEU A 17 43.70 -41.91 -31.95
C LEU A 17 43.99 -41.08 -30.68
N THR A 18 43.19 -40.05 -30.41
CA THR A 18 43.14 -39.43 -29.08
C THR A 18 41.94 -40.00 -28.31
N LEU A 19 42.22 -40.85 -27.32
CA LEU A 19 41.25 -41.24 -26.31
C LEU A 19 40.90 -40.02 -25.47
N SER A 20 39.79 -39.35 -25.79
CA SER A 20 39.13 -38.43 -24.87
C SER A 20 38.28 -39.26 -23.93
N ALA A 21 38.73 -39.44 -22.68
CA ALA A 21 37.91 -39.98 -21.62
C ALA A 21 36.64 -39.13 -21.50
N GLY A 22 35.49 -39.71 -21.87
CA GLY A 22 34.19 -39.10 -21.69
C GLY A 22 33.90 -38.96 -20.20
N ALA A 23 34.21 -37.80 -19.63
CA ALA A 23 33.56 -37.35 -18.42
C ALA A 23 32.12 -37.03 -18.79
N VAL A 24 31.22 -38.01 -18.59
CA VAL A 24 29.79 -37.77 -18.45
C VAL A 24 29.61 -36.75 -17.32
N HIS A 25 29.55 -35.48 -17.70
CA HIS A 25 29.11 -34.41 -16.82
C HIS A 25 27.63 -34.69 -16.54
N ALA A 26 27.37 -35.42 -15.47
CA ALA A 26 26.06 -35.48 -14.86
C ALA A 26 25.69 -34.05 -14.50
N GLN A 27 24.91 -33.39 -15.36
CA GLN A 27 24.23 -32.16 -15.01
C GLN A 27 23.30 -32.51 -13.86
N ALA A 28 23.76 -32.26 -12.64
CA ALA A 28 22.90 -32.16 -11.49
C ALA A 28 21.85 -31.10 -11.82
N THR A 29 20.65 -31.55 -12.18
CA THR A 29 19.48 -30.68 -12.33
C THR A 29 19.16 -30.14 -10.94
N THR A 30 19.77 -29.01 -10.57
CA THR A 30 19.37 -28.26 -9.39
C THR A 30 17.97 -27.74 -9.65
N LYS A 31 16.96 -28.40 -9.07
CA LYS A 31 15.59 -27.88 -9.04
C LYS A 31 15.63 -26.42 -8.58
N PRO A 32 15.01 -25.47 -9.30
CA PRO A 32 15.01 -24.08 -8.90
C PRO A 32 14.37 -23.95 -7.51
N LYS A 33 15.05 -23.25 -6.61
CA LYS A 33 14.61 -23.01 -5.24
C LYS A 33 13.41 -22.08 -5.27
N THR A 34 12.20 -22.61 -5.05
CA THR A 34 10.95 -21.84 -5.05
C THR A 34 11.03 -20.70 -4.03
N THR A 35 10.82 -19.46 -4.47
CA THR A 35 10.79 -18.30 -3.58
C THR A 35 9.45 -18.20 -2.87
N VAL A 36 9.41 -17.53 -1.71
CA VAL A 36 8.18 -17.29 -0.93
C VAL A 36 7.09 -16.63 -1.78
N ALA A 37 7.45 -15.68 -2.63
CA ALA A 37 6.53 -15.03 -3.56
C ALA A 37 5.98 -16.00 -4.61
N MET A 38 6.81 -16.90 -5.16
CA MET A 38 6.35 -17.92 -6.12
C MET A 38 5.39 -18.93 -5.48
N THR A 39 5.57 -19.26 -4.20
CA THR A 39 4.67 -20.15 -3.45
C THR A 39 3.25 -19.60 -3.32
N PHE A 40 3.09 -18.27 -3.25
CA PHE A 40 1.79 -17.61 -3.06
C PHE A 40 1.34 -16.80 -4.29
N ALA A 41 1.97 -16.96 -5.46
CA ALA A 41 1.71 -16.14 -6.64
C ALA A 41 0.22 -16.04 -7.02
N LYS A 42 -0.52 -17.16 -6.95
CA LYS A 42 -1.96 -17.18 -7.23
C LYS A 42 -2.77 -16.36 -6.23
N ALA A 43 -2.44 -16.46 -4.94
CA ALA A 43 -3.06 -15.66 -3.89
C ALA A 43 -2.68 -14.18 -4.03
N GLY A 44 -1.43 -13.90 -4.41
CA GLY A 44 -0.93 -12.55 -4.69
C GLY A 44 -1.70 -11.85 -5.82
N ALA A 45 -2.05 -12.56 -6.89
CA ALA A 45 -2.86 -12.02 -7.98
C ALA A 45 -4.28 -11.61 -7.51
N SER A 46 -4.98 -12.48 -6.77
CA SER A 46 -6.28 -12.11 -6.14
C SER A 46 -6.13 -10.92 -5.20
N TRP A 47 -5.04 -10.90 -4.44
CA TRP A 47 -4.79 -9.84 -3.48
C TRP A 47 -4.58 -8.49 -4.16
N GLN A 48 -3.97 -8.46 -5.35
CA GLN A 48 -3.80 -7.24 -6.13
C GLN A 48 -5.15 -6.61 -6.50
N SER A 49 -6.14 -7.41 -6.92
CA SER A 49 -7.50 -6.94 -7.18
C SER A 49 -8.15 -6.38 -5.92
N ILE A 50 -8.06 -7.10 -4.78
CA ILE A 50 -8.55 -6.64 -3.48
C ILE A 50 -7.98 -5.27 -3.12
N VAL A 51 -6.69 -5.05 -3.36
CA VAL A 51 -6.02 -3.78 -3.03
C VAL A 51 -6.49 -2.64 -3.91
N ALA A 52 -6.64 -2.89 -5.21
CA ALA A 52 -7.14 -1.91 -6.17
C ALA A 52 -8.58 -1.50 -5.83
N ASP A 53 -9.47 -2.48 -5.65
CA ASP A 53 -10.89 -2.25 -5.36
C ASP A 53 -11.09 -1.60 -4.00
N ARG A 54 -10.30 -1.98 -2.99
CA ARG A 54 -10.32 -1.31 -1.69
C ARG A 54 -9.96 0.17 -1.81
N LYS A 55 -8.94 0.50 -2.61
CA LYS A 55 -8.59 1.90 -2.86
C LYS A 55 -9.75 2.63 -3.55
N ALA A 56 -10.28 2.06 -4.62
CA ALA A 56 -11.40 2.63 -5.36
C ALA A 56 -12.64 2.83 -4.46
N LEU A 57 -12.93 1.88 -3.57
CA LEU A 57 -14.04 1.98 -2.62
C LEU A 57 -13.84 3.16 -1.66
N GLY A 58 -12.63 3.36 -1.17
CA GLY A 58 -12.29 4.53 -0.37
C GLY A 58 -12.44 5.85 -1.14
N ASP A 59 -12.17 5.86 -2.45
CA ASP A 59 -12.35 7.02 -3.32
C ASP A 59 -13.85 7.35 -3.50
N VAL A 60 -14.67 6.32 -3.80
CA VAL A 60 -16.12 6.40 -3.93
C VAL A 60 -16.79 6.92 -2.65
N ILE A 61 -16.43 6.37 -1.49
CA ILE A 61 -16.97 6.80 -0.19
C ILE A 61 -16.57 8.25 0.12
N ARG A 62 -15.35 8.67 -0.22
CA ARG A 62 -14.90 10.06 -0.02
C ARG A 62 -15.62 11.04 -0.93
N ALA A 63 -15.93 10.62 -2.16
CA ALA A 63 -16.70 11.41 -3.12
C ALA A 63 -18.21 11.47 -2.79
N GLY A 64 -18.68 10.74 -1.76
CA GLY A 64 -20.10 10.70 -1.38
C GLY A 64 -20.97 9.87 -2.33
N LYS A 65 -20.36 9.11 -3.24
CA LYS A 65 -21.04 8.24 -4.23
C LYS A 65 -21.47 6.91 -3.57
N LEU A 66 -22.26 6.99 -2.51
CA LEU A 66 -22.50 5.84 -1.62
C LEU A 66 -23.24 4.67 -2.29
N SER A 67 -24.11 4.94 -3.26
CA SER A 67 -24.80 3.92 -4.06
C SER A 67 -23.91 3.21 -5.08
N GLU A 68 -22.64 3.61 -5.22
CA GLU A 68 -21.64 2.90 -6.06
C GLU A 68 -20.73 2.03 -5.16
N ALA A 69 -20.88 2.09 -3.84
CA ALA A 69 -19.98 1.44 -2.90
C ALA A 69 -20.12 -0.09 -2.89
N HIS A 70 -21.32 -0.61 -3.16
CA HIS A 70 -21.59 -2.06 -3.13
C HIS A 70 -20.85 -2.81 -4.22
N GLU A 71 -20.72 -2.25 -5.43
CA GLU A 71 -20.03 -2.88 -6.56
C GLU A 71 -18.58 -3.23 -6.17
N LEU A 72 -17.88 -2.27 -5.58
CA LEU A 72 -16.49 -2.44 -5.15
C LEU A 72 -16.39 -3.32 -3.90
N ALA A 73 -17.34 -3.20 -2.96
CA ALA A 73 -17.38 -4.04 -1.77
C ALA A 73 -17.58 -5.53 -2.12
N PHE A 74 -18.45 -5.83 -3.09
CA PHE A 74 -18.68 -7.19 -3.58
C PHE A 74 -17.53 -7.70 -4.43
N SER A 75 -16.89 -6.87 -5.26
CA SER A 75 -15.66 -7.26 -5.95
C SER A 75 -14.57 -7.70 -4.96
N ILE A 76 -14.37 -6.94 -3.86
CA ILE A 76 -13.43 -7.31 -2.78
C ILE A 76 -13.83 -8.65 -2.13
N ARG A 77 -15.11 -8.83 -1.79
CA ARG A 77 -15.64 -10.08 -1.23
C ARG A 77 -15.33 -11.25 -2.15
N ASP A 78 -15.66 -11.11 -3.43
CA ASP A 78 -15.57 -12.18 -4.43
C ASP A 78 -14.10 -12.55 -4.66
N ALA A 79 -13.20 -11.58 -4.71
CA ALA A 79 -11.77 -11.86 -4.76
C ALA A 79 -11.28 -12.56 -3.47
N ALA A 80 -11.75 -12.13 -2.29
CA ALA A 80 -11.35 -12.68 -1.00
C ALA A 80 -11.81 -14.13 -0.80
N VAL A 81 -13.03 -14.51 -1.23
CA VAL A 81 -13.50 -15.90 -1.15
C VAL A 81 -12.68 -16.87 -2.00
N THR A 82 -11.92 -16.38 -2.98
CA THR A 82 -10.99 -17.25 -3.73
C THR A 82 -9.69 -17.56 -2.99
N LEU A 83 -9.33 -16.80 -1.95
CA LEU A 83 -8.04 -16.93 -1.27
C LEU A 83 -7.82 -18.29 -0.60
N PRO A 84 -8.79 -18.91 0.11
CA PRO A 84 -8.60 -20.23 0.72
C PRO A 84 -8.10 -21.29 -0.26
N TYR A 85 -8.61 -21.28 -1.50
CA TYR A 85 -8.22 -22.21 -2.57
C TYR A 85 -6.84 -21.91 -3.17
N LYS A 86 -6.36 -20.67 -3.04
CA LYS A 86 -5.09 -20.19 -3.60
C LYS A 86 -3.95 -20.20 -2.58
N SER A 87 -4.22 -20.57 -1.33
CA SER A 87 -3.31 -20.44 -0.19
C SER A 87 -2.94 -21.79 0.44
N GLY A 88 -2.76 -22.81 -0.40
CA GLY A 88 -2.47 -24.19 0.01
C GLY A 88 -1.23 -24.34 0.90
N ALA A 89 -0.26 -23.43 0.78
CA ALA A 89 0.99 -23.46 1.57
C ALA A 89 0.87 -22.83 2.97
N LEU A 90 -0.28 -22.26 3.36
CA LEU A 90 -0.50 -21.81 4.73
C LEU A 90 -0.60 -23.00 5.70
N SER A 91 -0.18 -22.80 6.96
CA SER A 91 -0.39 -23.79 8.01
C SER A 91 -1.89 -24.00 8.28
N PRO A 92 -2.32 -25.17 8.81
CA PRO A 92 -3.73 -25.43 9.11
C PRO A 92 -4.39 -24.33 9.96
N ALA A 93 -3.71 -23.87 11.02
CA ALA A 93 -4.20 -22.79 11.87
C ALA A 93 -4.42 -21.48 11.09
N LYS A 94 -3.49 -21.13 10.19
CA LYS A 94 -3.61 -19.94 9.34
C LYS A 94 -4.72 -20.07 8.30
N LYS A 95 -4.99 -21.28 7.78
CA LYS A 95 -6.12 -21.54 6.88
C LYS A 95 -7.47 -21.35 7.59
N ILE A 96 -7.60 -21.84 8.82
CA ILE A 96 -8.80 -21.61 9.64
C ILE A 96 -9.00 -20.11 9.89
N ALA A 97 -7.94 -19.40 10.27
CA ALA A 97 -7.98 -17.96 10.48
C ALA A 97 -8.35 -17.20 9.19
N LEU A 98 -7.81 -17.63 8.04
CA LEU A 98 -8.14 -17.07 6.73
C LEU A 98 -9.63 -17.22 6.43
N GLY A 99 -10.20 -18.42 6.63
CA GLY A 99 -11.63 -18.65 6.42
C GLY A 99 -12.50 -17.74 7.27
N LYS A 100 -12.16 -17.54 8.56
CA LYS A 100 -12.88 -16.61 9.45
C LYS A 100 -12.82 -15.16 8.97
N GLN A 101 -11.65 -14.69 8.53
CA GLN A 101 -11.49 -13.33 8.01
C GLN A 101 -12.23 -13.12 6.69
N VAL A 102 -12.19 -14.12 5.79
CA VAL A 102 -12.95 -14.09 4.53
C VAL A 102 -14.46 -14.00 4.78
N ALA A 103 -14.98 -14.78 5.73
CA ALA A 103 -16.39 -14.69 6.14
C ALA A 103 -16.72 -13.29 6.68
N LEU A 104 -15.84 -12.72 7.52
CA LEU A 104 -16.02 -11.36 8.03
C LEU A 104 -16.02 -10.31 6.90
N VAL A 105 -15.16 -10.45 5.89
CA VAL A 105 -15.15 -9.57 4.71
C VAL A 105 -16.50 -9.62 3.98
N ALA A 106 -17.10 -10.82 3.81
CA ALA A 106 -18.41 -10.96 3.19
C ALA A 106 -19.51 -10.23 3.97
N THR A 107 -19.56 -10.42 5.30
CA THR A 107 -20.53 -9.72 6.16
C THR A 107 -20.36 -8.20 6.12
N ILE A 108 -19.11 -7.71 6.07
CA ILE A 108 -18.85 -6.27 5.96
C ILE A 108 -19.30 -5.74 4.59
N ALA A 109 -19.08 -6.48 3.51
CA ALA A 109 -19.50 -6.06 2.17
C ALA A 109 -21.03 -5.89 2.10
N GLU A 110 -21.81 -6.83 2.64
CA GLU A 110 -23.26 -6.70 2.77
C GLU A 110 -23.70 -5.51 3.64
N SER A 111 -22.90 -5.16 4.65
CA SER A 111 -23.18 -3.99 5.50
C SER A 111 -22.88 -2.68 4.76
N ILE A 112 -21.80 -2.64 3.97
CA ILE A 112 -21.46 -1.49 3.11
C ILE A 112 -22.54 -1.27 2.06
N ASP A 113 -23.02 -2.34 1.43
CA ASP A 113 -24.16 -2.32 0.50
C ASP A 113 -25.40 -1.70 1.14
N ARG A 114 -25.91 -2.33 2.22
CA ARG A 114 -27.08 -1.84 2.95
C ARG A 114 -26.98 -0.38 3.38
N TYR A 115 -25.82 0.04 3.90
CA TYR A 115 -25.65 1.41 4.38
C TYR A 115 -25.37 2.41 3.25
N GLY A 116 -24.75 1.96 2.16
CA GLY A 116 -24.50 2.73 0.96
C GLY A 116 -25.81 3.11 0.27
N ASP A 117 -26.67 2.12 0.04
CA ASP A 117 -28.00 2.29 -0.57
C ASP A 117 -28.94 3.15 0.29
N ALA A 118 -28.82 3.03 1.62
CA ALA A 118 -29.56 3.89 2.54
C ALA A 118 -28.99 5.33 2.62
N GLY A 119 -27.95 5.67 1.87
CA GLY A 119 -27.29 6.98 1.91
C GLY A 119 -26.57 7.28 3.24
N ASN A 120 -26.34 6.26 4.07
CA ASN A 120 -25.78 6.45 5.41
C ASN A 120 -24.26 6.56 5.37
N ALA A 121 -23.76 7.76 5.10
CA ALA A 121 -22.33 8.06 4.98
C ALA A 121 -21.51 7.64 6.21
N SER A 122 -22.05 7.87 7.42
CA SER A 122 -21.34 7.58 8.67
C SER A 122 -21.14 6.08 8.86
N LYS A 123 -22.21 5.28 8.71
CA LYS A 123 -22.12 3.82 8.83
C LYS A 123 -21.31 3.19 7.70
N THR A 124 -21.44 3.69 6.48
CA THR A 124 -20.63 3.23 5.34
C THR A 124 -19.13 3.44 5.59
N LYS A 125 -18.74 4.62 6.11
CA LYS A 125 -17.34 4.90 6.50
C LYS A 125 -16.86 3.99 7.64
N ALA A 126 -17.71 3.72 8.62
CA ALA A 126 -17.39 2.82 9.73
C ALA A 126 -17.16 1.37 9.23
N GLU A 127 -18.02 0.87 8.35
CA GLU A 127 -17.86 -0.45 7.75
C GLU A 127 -16.64 -0.54 6.83
N TYR A 128 -16.35 0.50 6.06
CA TYR A 128 -15.10 0.55 5.28
C TYR A 128 -13.85 0.51 6.18
N ALA A 129 -13.88 1.15 7.36
CA ALA A 129 -12.79 1.02 8.32
C ALA A 129 -12.67 -0.42 8.88
N ARG A 130 -13.79 -1.10 9.14
CA ARG A 130 -13.81 -2.52 9.52
C ARG A 130 -13.25 -3.41 8.41
N LEU A 131 -13.61 -3.14 7.15
CA LEU A 131 -13.10 -3.86 5.97
C LEU A 131 -11.57 -3.78 5.91
N LYS A 132 -11.02 -2.56 6.02
CA LYS A 132 -9.55 -2.37 6.03
C LYS A 132 -8.87 -3.19 7.13
N LYS A 133 -9.48 -3.27 8.32
CA LYS A 133 -8.95 -4.07 9.44
C LYS A 133 -9.00 -5.57 9.13
N ALA A 134 -10.10 -6.07 8.58
CA ALA A 134 -10.23 -7.48 8.18
C ALA A 134 -9.20 -7.86 7.11
N LEU A 135 -9.03 -7.02 6.09
CA LEU A 135 -8.02 -7.22 5.03
C LEU A 135 -6.59 -7.20 5.60
N SER A 136 -6.27 -6.29 6.51
CA SER A 136 -4.97 -6.32 7.21
C SER A 136 -4.76 -7.61 8.01
N GLY A 137 -5.83 -8.12 8.64
CA GLY A 137 -5.82 -9.42 9.31
C GLY A 137 -5.54 -10.58 8.36
N ILE A 138 -6.08 -10.55 7.14
CA ILE A 138 -5.77 -11.55 6.10
C ILE A 138 -4.30 -11.46 5.68
N GLU A 139 -3.80 -10.26 5.38
CA GLU A 139 -2.41 -10.04 4.94
C GLU A 139 -1.39 -10.61 5.95
N ALA A 140 -1.64 -10.39 7.25
CA ALA A 140 -0.79 -10.87 8.33
C ALA A 140 -0.70 -12.41 8.45
N LEU A 141 -1.60 -13.16 7.81
CA LEU A 141 -1.52 -14.63 7.77
C LEU A 141 -0.42 -15.11 6.83
N TYR A 142 -0.03 -14.31 5.84
CA TYR A 142 0.96 -14.69 4.85
C TYR A 142 2.37 -14.32 5.31
N PRO A 143 3.41 -15.03 4.84
CA PRO A 143 4.79 -14.59 5.04
C PRO A 143 5.02 -13.18 4.44
N ALA A 144 6.03 -12.47 4.95
CA ALA A 144 6.42 -11.19 4.38
C ALA A 144 6.71 -11.33 2.87
N ASN A 145 6.26 -10.33 2.09
CA ASN A 145 6.39 -10.27 0.63
C ASN A 145 5.68 -11.39 -0.17
N ALA A 146 4.86 -12.23 0.48
CA ALA A 146 4.07 -13.26 -0.21
C ALA A 146 2.86 -12.68 -0.97
N LEU A 147 2.31 -11.57 -0.48
CA LEU A 147 1.25 -10.82 -1.13
C LEU A 147 1.78 -9.43 -1.53
N PRO A 148 1.31 -8.84 -2.65
CA PRO A 148 1.62 -7.45 -2.94
C PRO A 148 1.16 -6.58 -1.78
N ALA A 149 2.01 -5.64 -1.35
CA ALA A 149 1.71 -4.78 -0.22
C ALA A 149 0.32 -4.19 -0.41
N SER A 150 -0.52 -4.25 0.64
CA SER A 150 -1.90 -3.83 0.53
C SER A 150 -2.09 -2.32 0.36
N GLY A 151 -1.18 -1.60 -0.28
CA GLY A 151 -1.27 -0.17 -0.57
C GLY A 151 -1.12 0.75 0.63
N GLU A 152 -1.03 0.22 1.86
CA GLU A 152 -0.68 1.01 3.03
C GLU A 152 0.23 0.16 3.91
N LYS A 153 1.54 0.50 3.94
CA LYS A 153 2.43 -0.01 4.97
C LYS A 153 1.75 0.23 6.33
N PRO A 154 1.62 -0.80 7.20
CA PRO A 154 1.12 -0.60 8.54
C PRO A 154 1.86 0.56 9.19
N MET A 155 1.10 1.53 9.70
CA MET A 155 1.67 2.68 10.38
C MET A 155 2.57 2.19 11.52
N SER A 156 3.78 2.73 11.63
CA SER A 156 4.70 2.38 12.72
C SER A 156 4.05 2.70 14.06
N ALA A 157 4.48 2.04 15.15
CA ALA A 157 3.97 2.35 16.49
C ALA A 157 4.22 3.83 16.84
N ALA A 158 5.38 4.37 16.44
CA ALA A 158 5.73 5.78 16.62
C ALA A 158 4.76 6.71 15.86
N ASP A 159 4.49 6.44 14.58
CA ASP A 159 3.53 7.23 13.81
C ASP A 159 2.12 7.16 14.40
N LYS A 160 1.69 5.99 14.90
CA LYS A 160 0.39 5.84 15.56
C LYS A 160 0.35 6.70 16.83
N ALA A 161 1.38 6.62 17.67
CA ALA A 161 1.46 7.42 18.89
C ALA A 161 1.49 8.92 18.61
N LEU A 162 2.17 9.34 17.54
CA LEU A 162 2.25 10.73 17.14
C LEU A 162 0.91 11.25 16.60
N PHE A 163 0.36 10.61 15.58
CA PHE A 163 -0.77 11.13 14.80
C PHE A 163 -2.15 10.67 15.27
N LEU A 164 -2.26 9.53 15.96
CA LEU A 164 -3.54 8.91 16.32
C LEU A 164 -3.83 8.92 17.83
N THR A 165 -2.97 9.57 18.62
CA THR A 165 -3.20 9.79 20.05
C THR A 165 -3.25 11.29 20.33
N PRO A 166 -4.28 11.82 21.03
CA PRO A 166 -4.31 13.23 21.44
C PRO A 166 -3.14 13.61 22.35
N GLY A 167 -2.84 14.90 22.44
CA GLY A 167 -1.87 15.48 23.38
C GLY A 167 -1.69 16.99 23.18
N GLY A 168 -1.40 17.73 24.26
CA GLY A 168 -1.32 19.19 24.21
C GLY A 168 -2.57 19.81 23.56
N ILE A 169 -2.38 20.64 22.53
CA ILE A 169 -3.48 21.22 21.74
C ILE A 169 -3.93 20.36 20.54
N TYR A 170 -3.31 19.20 20.32
CA TYR A 170 -3.72 18.25 19.29
C TYR A 170 -4.77 17.29 19.84
N THR A 171 -6.03 17.49 19.46
CA THR A 171 -7.20 16.87 20.05
C THR A 171 -7.70 15.65 19.25
N LYS A 172 -8.63 14.88 19.82
CA LYS A 172 -9.33 13.82 19.09
C LYS A 172 -10.08 14.34 17.86
N ALA A 173 -10.71 15.51 17.98
CA ALA A 173 -11.41 16.15 16.87
C ALA A 173 -10.44 16.50 15.72
N ASP A 174 -9.21 16.93 16.03
CA ASP A 174 -8.18 17.16 15.02
C ASP A 174 -7.79 15.85 14.30
N ILE A 175 -7.61 14.75 15.03
CA ILE A 175 -7.30 13.44 14.45
C ILE A 175 -8.39 13.01 13.45
N GLU A 176 -9.65 13.17 13.83
CA GLU A 176 -10.80 12.86 12.98
C GLU A 176 -10.86 13.79 11.76
N ALA A 177 -10.67 15.10 11.95
CA ALA A 177 -10.61 16.09 10.87
C ALA A 177 -9.45 15.81 9.89
N ASN A 178 -8.36 15.23 10.39
CA ASN A 178 -7.23 14.82 9.57
C ASN A 178 -7.43 13.45 8.90
N GLY A 179 -8.53 12.76 9.16
CA GLY A 179 -8.92 11.51 8.51
C GLY A 179 -8.41 10.25 9.20
N ASN A 180 -8.07 10.32 10.50
CA ASN A 180 -7.55 9.19 11.27
C ASN A 180 -6.32 8.53 10.60
N ALA A 181 -5.42 9.36 10.07
CA ALA A 181 -4.24 8.94 9.31
C ALA A 181 -2.98 9.66 9.79
N SER A 182 -1.81 9.14 9.43
CA SER A 182 -0.54 9.88 9.56
C SER A 182 -0.35 10.80 8.36
N ALA A 183 0.45 11.85 8.52
CA ALA A 183 0.82 12.75 7.42
C ALA A 183 1.45 11.97 6.25
N TYR A 184 2.33 11.01 6.54
CA TYR A 184 2.99 10.17 5.53
C TYR A 184 2.01 9.34 4.69
N ARG A 185 0.89 8.91 5.28
CA ARG A 185 -0.14 8.16 4.54
C ARG A 185 -1.07 9.09 3.78
N LYS A 186 -1.52 10.17 4.41
CA LYS A 186 -2.43 11.14 3.78
C LYS A 186 -1.80 11.78 2.54
N TYR A 187 -0.49 11.97 2.54
CA TYR A 187 0.25 12.70 1.53
C TYR A 187 1.32 11.88 0.80
N ALA A 188 1.22 10.55 0.80
CA ALA A 188 2.20 9.65 0.20
C ALA A 188 2.52 9.94 -1.29
N SER A 189 1.59 10.58 -2.01
CA SER A 189 1.71 10.89 -3.44
C SER A 189 1.71 12.40 -3.74
N VAL A 190 1.77 13.25 -2.71
CA VAL A 190 1.80 14.71 -2.90
C VAL A 190 3.24 15.16 -3.03
N ALA A 191 3.55 15.93 -4.07
CA ALA A 191 4.87 16.50 -4.27
C ALA A 191 5.23 17.43 -3.10
N THR A 192 6.39 17.23 -2.52
CA THR A 192 6.97 18.13 -1.53
C THR A 192 7.74 19.23 -2.25
N SER A 193 7.73 20.44 -1.69
CA SER A 193 8.50 21.57 -2.21
C SER A 193 9.14 22.29 -1.05
N HIS A 194 10.43 22.63 -1.15
CA HIS A 194 11.17 23.37 -0.13
C HIS A 194 11.66 24.70 -0.71
N ASP A 195 10.76 25.40 -1.39
CA ASP A 195 11.08 26.66 -2.05
C ASP A 195 11.35 27.75 -1.00
N ALA A 196 12.61 28.16 -0.90
CA ALA A 196 13.05 29.22 0.00
C ALA A 196 12.74 30.64 -0.53
N GLN A 197 12.26 30.78 -1.77
CA GLN A 197 11.94 32.07 -2.41
C GLN A 197 10.58 32.59 -1.93
N VAL A 198 10.49 32.88 -0.65
CA VAL A 198 9.29 33.42 0.01
C VAL A 198 9.38 34.95 0.05
N LYS A 199 8.33 35.65 -0.40
CA LYS A 199 8.26 37.11 -0.35
C LYS A 199 7.58 37.58 0.93
N THR A 200 7.88 38.81 1.38
CA THR A 200 7.12 39.45 2.46
C THR A 200 5.62 39.42 2.16
N GLY A 201 4.83 38.96 3.14
CA GLY A 201 3.40 38.73 3.03
C GLY A 201 2.99 37.31 2.63
N ASP A 202 3.89 36.50 2.07
CA ASP A 202 3.58 35.11 1.72
C ASP A 202 3.40 34.25 2.98
N LEU A 203 2.51 33.25 2.90
CA LEU A 203 2.43 32.19 3.89
C LEU A 203 3.72 31.36 3.91
N VAL A 204 4.14 30.94 5.11
CA VAL A 204 5.30 30.09 5.31
C VAL A 204 4.96 28.80 6.03
N CYS A 205 5.73 27.74 5.76
CA CYS A 205 5.68 26.53 6.54
C CYS A 205 6.08 26.84 8.00
N PRO A 206 5.28 26.46 9.00
CA PRO A 206 5.57 26.72 10.42
C PRO A 206 6.85 26.12 10.99
N ILE A 207 7.50 25.20 10.26
CA ILE A 207 8.71 24.49 10.67
C ILE A 207 9.93 24.98 9.89
N SER A 208 9.86 25.00 8.57
CA SER A 208 11.02 25.30 7.72
C SER A 208 11.08 26.74 7.24
N GLU A 209 10.02 27.53 7.45
CA GLU A 209 9.86 28.91 6.94
C GLU A 209 9.94 29.02 5.39
N THR A 210 9.86 27.90 4.68
CA THR A 210 9.79 27.84 3.22
C THR A 210 8.34 27.95 2.73
N LYS A 211 8.15 28.13 1.42
CA LYS A 211 6.83 28.21 0.80
C LYS A 211 6.05 26.89 1.02
N PRO A 212 4.85 26.93 1.61
CA PRO A 212 4.06 25.72 1.83
C PRO A 212 3.46 25.19 0.52
N ASN A 213 3.16 23.90 0.47
CA ASN A 213 2.30 23.33 -0.56
C ASN A 213 0.83 23.46 -0.09
N PRO A 214 -0.06 24.15 -0.83
CA PRO A 214 -1.46 24.30 -0.46
C PRO A 214 -2.24 22.99 -0.28
N GLN A 215 -1.76 21.87 -0.84
CA GLN A 215 -2.35 20.55 -0.66
C GLN A 215 -1.95 19.89 0.68
N LEU A 216 -0.81 20.28 1.25
CA LEU A 216 -0.28 19.72 2.49
C LEU A 216 -0.80 20.51 3.69
N THR A 217 -2.06 20.25 4.04
CA THR A 217 -2.72 20.89 5.17
C THR A 217 -2.88 19.98 6.38
N TRP A 218 -2.86 20.51 7.59
CA TRP A 218 -3.14 19.73 8.80
C TRP A 218 -3.93 20.54 9.80
N VAL A 219 -4.87 19.91 10.48
CA VAL A 219 -5.68 20.53 11.54
C VAL A 219 -5.03 20.27 12.90
N ILE A 220 -4.80 21.32 13.69
CA ILE A 220 -4.30 21.25 15.08
C ILE A 220 -5.03 22.33 15.89
N GLY A 221 -5.61 21.96 17.03
CA GLY A 221 -6.37 22.88 17.88
C GLY A 221 -7.55 23.50 17.12
N GLY A 222 -8.20 22.73 16.23
CA GLY A 222 -9.28 23.19 15.37
C GLY A 222 -8.87 24.14 14.23
N LYS A 223 -7.59 24.47 14.09
CA LYS A 223 -7.08 25.40 13.06
C LYS A 223 -6.33 24.66 11.97
N LYS A 224 -6.50 25.10 10.72
CA LYS A 224 -5.84 24.52 9.54
C LYS A 224 -4.53 25.24 9.26
N TYR A 225 -3.43 24.49 9.20
CA TYR A 225 -2.10 24.97 8.85
C TYR A 225 -1.66 24.40 7.50
N GLN A 226 -0.73 25.06 6.81
CA GLN A 226 -0.13 24.58 5.56
C GLN A 226 1.37 24.29 5.74
N PHE A 227 1.87 23.26 5.05
CA PHE A 227 3.23 22.76 5.23
C PHE A 227 3.92 22.51 3.89
N CYS A 228 5.24 22.48 3.90
CA CYS A 228 6.06 22.20 2.72
C CYS A 228 6.21 20.69 2.46
N CYS A 229 6.13 19.85 3.51
CA CYS A 229 6.29 18.41 3.44
C CYS A 229 5.67 17.65 4.65
N PRO A 230 5.42 16.33 4.54
CA PRO A 230 4.93 15.51 5.65
C PRO A 230 5.82 15.48 6.91
N PRO A 231 7.18 15.48 6.82
CA PRO A 231 8.04 15.62 8.00
C PRO A 231 7.76 16.88 8.83
N CYS A 232 7.54 18.04 8.19
CA CYS A 232 7.18 19.26 8.91
C CYS A 232 5.82 19.15 9.63
N ILE A 233 4.86 18.39 9.07
CA ILE A 233 3.62 18.09 9.78
C ILE A 233 3.92 17.26 11.04
N ALA A 234 4.77 16.23 10.92
CA ALA A 234 5.12 15.37 12.05
C ALA A 234 5.78 16.18 13.19
N GLU A 235 6.76 17.02 12.85
CA GLU A 235 7.45 17.87 13.83
C GLU A 235 6.50 18.88 14.47
N PHE A 236 5.61 19.50 13.69
CA PHE A 236 4.65 20.47 14.21
C PHE A 236 3.58 19.82 15.10
N VAL A 237 3.11 18.62 14.76
CA VAL A 237 2.23 17.83 15.64
C VAL A 237 2.95 17.48 16.94
N GLN A 238 4.22 17.05 16.88
CA GLN A 238 5.01 16.76 18.08
C GLN A 238 5.13 18.02 18.96
N LYS A 239 5.47 19.17 18.36
CA LYS A 239 5.57 20.46 19.04
C LYS A 239 4.24 20.87 19.67
N ALA A 240 3.12 20.70 18.98
CA ALA A 240 1.78 20.98 19.51
C ALA A 240 1.40 20.12 20.72
N LYS A 241 1.96 18.91 20.82
CA LYS A 241 1.76 18.00 21.95
C LYS A 241 2.65 18.34 23.14
N THR A 242 3.92 18.68 22.92
CA THR A 242 4.91 18.86 23.99
C THR A 242 5.17 20.31 24.39
N ASN A 243 4.90 21.27 23.51
CA ASN A 243 5.08 22.70 23.76
C ASN A 243 3.94 23.50 23.08
N PRO A 244 2.69 23.34 23.54
CA PRO A 244 1.51 23.93 22.91
C PRO A 244 1.56 25.45 22.80
N ASP A 245 2.12 26.15 23.80
CA ASP A 245 2.18 27.62 23.83
C ASP A 245 3.06 28.21 22.72
N SER A 246 3.96 27.39 22.17
CA SER A 246 4.82 27.78 21.04
C SER A 246 4.12 27.72 19.68
N ILE A 247 2.88 27.24 19.63
CA ILE A 247 2.07 27.16 18.42
C ILE A 247 1.25 28.44 18.28
N LYS A 248 1.68 29.30 17.35
CA LYS A 248 0.94 30.51 16.97
C LYS A 248 -0.27 30.17 16.11
N SER A 249 -1.18 31.14 15.92
CA SER A 249 -2.29 30.98 14.97
C SER A 249 -1.77 30.89 13.52
N PRO A 250 -2.53 30.30 12.59
CA PRO A 250 -2.11 30.15 11.19
C PRO A 250 -1.67 31.46 10.53
N GLU A 251 -2.34 32.57 10.86
CA GLU A 251 -2.08 33.90 10.30
C GLU A 251 -0.74 34.50 10.75
N ALA A 252 -0.14 33.95 11.81
CA ALA A 252 1.16 34.38 12.30
C ALA A 252 2.33 33.79 11.49
N TYR A 253 2.09 32.76 10.67
CA TYR A 253 3.10 32.12 9.83
C TYR A 253 3.13 32.76 8.44
N VAL A 254 3.45 34.05 8.43
CA VAL A 254 3.68 34.85 7.22
C VAL A 254 5.08 35.41 7.25
N LYS A 255 5.73 35.50 6.10
CA LYS A 255 7.03 36.17 5.98
C LYS A 255 6.85 37.66 6.25
N ARG A 256 7.62 38.19 7.19
CA ARG A 256 7.72 39.62 7.45
C ARG A 256 8.91 40.18 6.69
#